data_AF-A0A452XCV6-F1
#
_entry.id   AF-A0A452XCV6-F1
#
_cell.length_a   1.000
_cell.length_b   1.000
_cell.length_c   1.000
_cell.angle_alpha   90.00
_cell.angle_beta   90.00
_cell.angle_gamma   90.00
#
_symmetry.space_group_name_H-M   'P 1'
#
loop_
_entity.id
_entity.type
_entity.pdbx_description
1 polymer ?
#
loop_
_entity_poly.entity_id
_entity_poly.type
_entity_poly.pdbx_seq_one_letter_code
_entity_poly.pdbx_strand_id
1 'polypeptide(L)'
;LSGSHPLPSSRFSIDLCFSYRGSLLCWVDLLRGMLLCDLNQDCNNKFSFINLPQDCPTYDVNPEYPDIVRPDEFRSMACVCAAHIKLIALDEYGLELIVWTLSPDLSGWTMTCKYNVEKIWANVSYQPARLRQLAPSLPVLSIHEDGVVYLVVNDETIVDRRLVHKGQYLLRVDMENDEVRVSPQPTRRICSQLFASEFSAHRHTAFTASHPVI
;
A
#
# COMPACT_ATOMS: atom_id res chain seq x y z
N LEU A 1 3.00 -19.83 -22.40
CA LEU A 1 2.33 -18.51 -22.32
C LEU A 1 2.93 -17.64 -23.41
N SER A 2 2.15 -17.27 -24.43
CA SER A 2 2.60 -16.47 -25.58
C SER A 2 2.17 -15.02 -25.34
N GLY A 3 3.13 -14.11 -25.19
CA GLY A 3 2.87 -12.70 -24.89
C GLY A 3 4.00 -12.07 -24.07
N SER A 4 5.24 -12.17 -24.53
CA SER A 4 6.32 -11.36 -23.97
C SER A 4 6.14 -9.90 -24.44
N HIS A 5 5.47 -9.09 -23.62
CA HIS A 5 5.45 -7.65 -23.84
C HIS A 5 6.88 -7.09 -23.72
N PRO A 6 7.32 -6.21 -24.64
CA PRO A 6 8.65 -5.63 -24.57
C PRO A 6 8.82 -4.85 -23.27
N LEU A 7 10.01 -4.94 -22.66
CA LEU A 7 10.38 -4.12 -21.51
C LEU A 7 10.20 -2.63 -21.86
N PRO A 8 9.61 -1.81 -20.98
CA PRO A 8 9.38 -0.41 -21.26
C PRO A 8 10.70 0.33 -21.57
N SER A 9 10.66 1.25 -22.53
CA SER A 9 11.81 2.02 -23.04
C SER A 9 12.38 3.05 -22.05
N SER A 10 11.75 3.20 -20.88
CA SER A 10 12.21 4.09 -19.80
C SER A 10 12.62 3.30 -18.56
N ARG A 11 13.52 3.87 -17.76
CA ARG A 11 14.19 3.22 -16.63
C ARG A 11 13.16 2.64 -15.63
N PHE A 12 13.27 1.33 -15.37
CA PHE A 12 12.54 0.61 -14.32
C PHE A 12 13.17 0.93 -12.96
N SER A 13 12.36 1.40 -12.00
CA SER A 13 12.79 1.71 -10.64
C SER A 13 12.13 0.74 -9.67
N ILE A 14 12.93 0.09 -8.82
CA ILE A 14 12.39 -0.88 -7.85
C ILE A 14 11.99 -0.13 -6.59
N ASP A 15 10.68 -0.04 -6.34
CA ASP A 15 10.13 0.56 -5.13
C ASP A 15 9.99 -0.46 -3.99
N LEU A 16 9.63 -1.72 -4.33
CA LEU A 16 9.49 -2.81 -3.38
C LEU A 16 9.72 -4.19 -4.02
N CYS A 17 9.93 -5.20 -3.19
CA CYS A 17 10.02 -6.58 -3.62
C CYS A 17 9.43 -7.54 -2.59
N PHE A 18 8.92 -8.68 -3.07
CA PHE A 18 8.40 -9.76 -2.24
C PHE A 18 8.47 -11.10 -3.00
N SER A 19 8.28 -12.19 -2.27
CA SER A 19 8.14 -13.53 -2.86
C SER A 19 6.68 -13.93 -2.99
N TYR A 20 6.34 -14.70 -4.02
CA TYR A 20 5.03 -15.31 -4.21
C TYR A 20 5.16 -16.81 -4.50
N ARG A 21 4.31 -17.63 -3.86
CA ARG A 21 4.28 -19.10 -4.03
C ARG A 21 5.62 -19.82 -3.85
N GLY A 22 6.55 -19.23 -3.10
CA GLY A 22 7.86 -19.83 -2.80
C GLY A 22 8.88 -19.86 -3.95
N SER A 23 8.47 -19.68 -5.21
CA SER A 23 9.38 -19.69 -6.37
C SER A 23 9.38 -18.42 -7.21
N LEU A 24 8.40 -17.54 -7.03
CA LEU A 24 8.31 -16.29 -7.78
C LEU A 24 8.92 -15.16 -6.96
N LEU A 25 9.93 -14.50 -7.51
CA LEU A 25 10.46 -13.24 -7.01
C LEU A 25 9.79 -12.10 -7.76
N CYS A 26 9.22 -11.15 -7.02
CA CYS A 26 8.50 -10.00 -7.55
C CYS A 26 9.30 -8.73 -7.26
N TRP A 27 9.71 -7.99 -8.30
CA TRP A 27 10.19 -6.62 -8.18
C TRP A 27 9.15 -5.68 -8.74
N VAL A 28 8.78 -4.66 -7.98
CA VAL A 28 7.68 -3.75 -8.33
C VAL A 28 8.23 -2.35 -8.56
N ASP A 29 7.82 -1.79 -9.69
CA ASP A 29 7.85 -0.36 -9.99
C ASP A 29 6.40 0.11 -9.91
N LEU A 30 6.05 0.87 -8.88
CA LEU A 30 4.68 1.29 -8.58
C LEU A 30 4.10 2.22 -9.66
N LEU A 31 4.93 2.75 -10.57
CA LEU A 31 4.49 3.54 -11.71
C LEU A 31 4.35 2.73 -13.01
N ARG A 32 4.89 1.50 -13.08
CA ARG A 32 4.90 0.69 -14.31
C ARG A 32 4.26 -0.67 -14.17
N GLY A 33 4.51 -1.37 -13.06
CA GLY A 33 4.07 -2.74 -12.84
C GLY A 33 5.10 -3.59 -12.11
N MET A 34 5.08 -4.88 -12.39
CA MET A 34 5.84 -5.88 -11.65
C MET A 34 6.63 -6.78 -12.59
N LEU A 35 7.94 -6.86 -12.36
CA LEU A 35 8.81 -7.86 -12.97
C LEU A 35 8.80 -9.11 -12.09
N LEU A 36 8.43 -10.24 -12.69
CA LEU A 36 8.44 -11.55 -12.06
C LEU A 36 9.65 -12.36 -12.51
N CYS A 37 10.17 -13.18 -11.60
CA CYS A 37 11.18 -14.17 -11.88
C CYS A 37 10.79 -15.51 -11.26
N ASP A 38 10.52 -16.51 -12.10
CA ASP A 38 10.20 -17.86 -11.67
C ASP A 38 11.47 -18.70 -11.54
N LEU A 39 11.86 -18.99 -10.30
CA LEU A 39 13.06 -19.77 -10.00
C LEU A 39 12.98 -21.23 -10.50
N ASN A 40 11.78 -21.72 -10.82
CA ASN A 40 11.58 -23.07 -11.36
C ASN A 40 11.73 -23.15 -12.89
N GLN A 41 11.86 -22.01 -13.59
CA GLN A 41 11.99 -21.97 -15.04
C GLN A 41 13.44 -21.77 -15.49
N ASP A 42 13.73 -22.31 -16.68
CA ASP A 42 15.00 -22.10 -17.37
C ASP A 42 15.18 -20.62 -17.76
N CYS A 43 16.44 -20.23 -17.98
CA CYS A 43 16.85 -18.83 -18.20
C CYS A 43 16.06 -18.08 -19.28
N ASN A 44 15.56 -18.76 -20.32
CA ASN A 44 14.86 -18.14 -21.44
C ASN A 44 13.40 -17.72 -21.13
N ASN A 45 12.74 -18.34 -20.15
CA ASN A 45 11.34 -18.05 -19.79
C ASN A 45 11.18 -17.61 -18.33
N LYS A 46 12.31 -17.38 -17.65
CA LYS A 46 12.36 -17.07 -16.23
C LYS A 46 11.67 -15.75 -15.87
N PHE A 47 11.64 -14.79 -16.78
CA PHE A 47 11.16 -13.44 -16.51
C PHE A 47 9.86 -13.12 -17.25
N SER A 48 8.93 -12.47 -16.55
CA SER A 48 7.71 -11.91 -17.15
C SER A 48 7.41 -10.54 -16.53
N PHE A 49 6.76 -9.68 -17.31
CA PHE A 49 6.36 -8.35 -16.85
C PHE A 49 4.84 -8.25 -16.82
N ILE A 50 4.31 -7.76 -15.70
CA ILE A 50 2.88 -7.52 -15.49
C ILE A 50 2.68 -6.01 -15.36
N ASN A 51 1.99 -5.41 -16.31
CA ASN A 51 1.61 -3.99 -16.25
C ASN A 51 0.67 -3.74 -15.06
N LEU A 52 0.61 -2.50 -14.59
CA LEU A 52 -0.46 -2.05 -13.69
C LEU A 52 -1.85 -2.24 -14.33
N PRO A 53 -2.93 -2.27 -13.52
CA PRO A 53 -4.29 -2.24 -14.05
C PRO A 53 -4.49 -1.06 -15.02
N GLN A 54 -5.27 -1.28 -16.09
CA GLN A 54 -5.50 -0.24 -17.12
C GLN A 54 -6.21 0.99 -16.58
N ASP A 55 -7.06 0.79 -15.57
CA ASP A 55 -7.85 1.79 -14.84
C ASP A 55 -7.15 2.32 -13.58
N CYS A 56 -5.87 2.00 -13.40
CA CYS A 56 -5.10 2.50 -12.27
C CYS A 56 -4.92 4.03 -12.37
N PRO A 57 -5.10 4.80 -11.28
CA PRO A 57 -4.97 6.26 -11.31
C PRO A 57 -3.63 6.71 -11.91
N THR A 58 -3.68 7.75 -12.73
CA THR A 58 -2.48 8.44 -13.22
C THR A 58 -2.27 9.66 -12.35
N TYR A 59 -1.07 9.84 -11.81
CA TYR A 59 -0.71 11.07 -11.11
C TYR A 59 0.09 11.94 -12.05
N ASP A 60 -0.08 13.25 -11.91
CA ASP A 60 0.64 14.23 -12.72
C ASP A 60 2.11 14.23 -12.30
N VAL A 61 2.89 13.35 -12.92
CA VAL A 61 4.34 13.27 -12.73
C VAL A 61 4.94 14.34 -13.63
N ASN A 62 5.46 15.41 -13.03
CA ASN A 62 6.20 16.41 -13.80
C ASN A 62 7.42 15.72 -14.46
N PRO A 63 7.48 15.63 -15.80
CA PRO A 63 8.54 14.92 -16.50
C PRO A 63 9.91 15.60 -16.37
N GLU A 64 9.96 16.87 -15.96
CA GLU A 64 11.20 17.59 -15.66
C GLU A 64 11.78 17.20 -14.30
N TYR A 65 10.96 16.66 -13.39
CA TYR A 65 11.36 16.29 -12.02
C TYR A 65 10.78 14.93 -11.61
N PRO A 66 11.10 13.84 -12.33
CA PRO A 66 10.55 12.51 -12.04
C PRO A 66 10.92 12.00 -10.65
N ASP A 67 12.06 12.43 -10.10
CA ASP A 67 12.56 12.02 -8.78
C ASP A 67 11.83 12.68 -7.59
N ILE A 68 10.93 13.64 -7.85
CA ILE A 68 10.10 14.27 -6.79
C ILE A 68 8.92 13.37 -6.42
N VAL A 69 8.41 12.59 -7.39
CA VAL A 69 7.25 11.74 -7.16
C VAL A 69 7.67 10.54 -6.33
N ARG A 70 6.97 10.33 -5.22
CA ARG A 70 7.16 9.20 -4.31
C ARG A 70 5.97 8.26 -4.46
N PRO A 71 6.07 7.22 -5.31
CA PRO A 71 4.93 6.38 -5.63
C PRO A 71 4.30 5.72 -4.40
N ASP A 72 5.12 5.44 -3.40
CA ASP A 72 4.69 4.90 -2.12
C ASP A 72 3.72 5.82 -1.38
N GLU A 73 3.74 7.14 -1.59
CA GLU A 73 2.82 8.08 -0.95
C GLU A 73 1.35 7.85 -1.35
N PHE A 74 1.10 7.27 -2.52
CA PHE A 74 -0.25 7.10 -3.04
C PHE A 74 -0.59 5.67 -3.45
N ARG A 75 0.34 4.73 -3.46
CA ARG A 75 0.04 3.32 -3.76
C ARG A 75 1.05 2.35 -3.17
N SER A 76 0.67 1.09 -3.09
CA SER A 76 1.55 0.00 -2.69
C SER A 76 1.09 -1.33 -3.28
N MET A 77 1.97 -2.32 -3.28
CA MET A 77 1.67 -3.68 -3.74
C MET A 77 2.25 -4.68 -2.74
N ALA A 78 1.51 -5.75 -2.45
CA ALA A 78 1.94 -6.78 -1.52
C ALA A 78 1.37 -8.15 -1.89
N CYS A 79 2.03 -9.20 -1.38
CA CYS A 79 1.43 -10.52 -1.27
C CYS A 79 0.65 -10.62 0.04
N VAL A 80 -0.68 -10.51 -0.05
CA VAL A 80 -1.61 -10.57 1.08
C VAL A 80 -1.92 -12.03 1.42
N CYS A 81 -1.81 -12.37 2.70
CA CYS A 81 -2.06 -13.70 3.26
C CYS A 81 -1.27 -14.83 2.57
N ALA A 82 -0.09 -14.51 2.03
CA ALA A 82 0.73 -15.41 1.20
C ALA A 82 -0.01 -16.04 -0.01
N ALA A 83 -1.17 -15.49 -0.40
CA ALA A 83 -2.09 -16.11 -1.35
C ALA A 83 -2.40 -15.22 -2.56
N HIS A 84 -2.58 -13.92 -2.33
CA HIS A 84 -3.04 -12.97 -3.36
C HIS A 84 -2.05 -11.83 -3.52
N ILE A 85 -1.67 -11.52 -4.76
CA ILE A 85 -0.97 -10.28 -5.05
C ILE A 85 -2.03 -9.19 -5.20
N LYS A 86 -1.91 -8.13 -4.39
CA LYS A 86 -2.83 -7.00 -4.42
C LYS A 86 -2.08 -5.70 -4.60
N LEU A 87 -2.68 -4.80 -5.38
CA LEU A 87 -2.28 -3.41 -5.55
C LEU A 87 -3.34 -2.56 -4.85
N ILE A 88 -2.91 -1.57 -4.07
CA ILE A 88 -3.77 -0.52 -3.55
C ILE A 88 -3.29 0.83 -4.06
N ALA A 89 -4.22 1.72 -4.42
CA ALA A 89 -3.91 3.09 -4.78
C ALA A 89 -4.96 4.06 -4.22
N LEU A 90 -4.51 5.25 -3.85
CA LEU A 90 -5.38 6.43 -3.70
C LEU A 90 -5.71 6.96 -5.09
N ASP A 91 -6.94 7.45 -5.29
CA ASP A 91 -7.30 8.19 -6.49
C ASP A 91 -6.55 9.55 -6.58
N GLU A 92 -6.74 10.26 -7.68
CA GLU A 92 -6.07 11.52 -7.96
C GLU A 92 -6.39 12.64 -6.93
N TYR A 93 -7.50 12.51 -6.23
CA TYR A 93 -7.94 13.46 -5.19
C TYR A 93 -7.61 13.00 -3.76
N GLY A 94 -7.13 11.76 -3.57
CA GLY A 94 -6.89 11.18 -2.24
C GLY A 94 -8.17 10.91 -1.43
N LEU A 95 -9.30 10.73 -2.11
CA LEU A 95 -10.63 10.52 -1.54
C LEU A 95 -11.08 9.06 -1.60
N GLU A 96 -10.47 8.24 -2.47
CA GLU A 96 -10.84 6.84 -2.64
C GLU A 96 -9.61 5.94 -2.61
N LEU A 97 -9.68 4.88 -1.82
CA LEU A 97 -8.75 3.75 -1.89
C LEU A 97 -9.33 2.71 -2.85
N ILE A 98 -8.55 2.33 -3.85
CA ILE A 98 -8.93 1.36 -4.87
C ILE A 98 -7.97 0.18 -4.78
N VAL A 99 -8.53 -1.03 -4.71
CA VAL A 99 -7.75 -2.27 -4.59
C VAL A 99 -8.00 -3.15 -5.80
N TRP A 100 -6.92 -3.59 -6.43
CA TRP A 100 -6.94 -4.63 -7.46
C TRP A 100 -6.27 -5.89 -6.94
N THR A 101 -6.84 -7.04 -7.30
CA THR A 101 -6.25 -8.34 -7.05
C THR A 101 -5.80 -8.94 -8.38
N LEU A 102 -4.55 -9.41 -8.43
CA LEU A 102 -4.02 -10.11 -9.59
C LEU A 102 -4.58 -11.54 -9.62
N SER A 103 -5.00 -11.99 -10.80
CA SER A 103 -5.51 -13.35 -10.98
C SER A 103 -4.46 -14.41 -10.62
N PRO A 104 -4.85 -15.58 -10.10
CA PRO A 104 -3.91 -16.63 -9.71
C PRO A 104 -3.01 -17.17 -10.84
N ASP A 105 -3.45 -17.04 -12.09
CA ASP A 105 -2.70 -17.39 -13.30
C ASP A 105 -1.84 -16.23 -13.83
N LEU A 106 -1.84 -15.09 -13.13
CA LEU A 106 -1.05 -13.90 -13.41
C LEU A 106 -1.40 -13.22 -14.74
N SER A 107 -2.58 -13.50 -15.28
CA SER A 107 -3.02 -13.02 -16.60
C SER A 107 -3.64 -11.63 -16.57
N GLY A 108 -4.16 -11.17 -15.43
CA GLY A 108 -4.77 -9.84 -15.35
C GLY A 108 -5.22 -9.40 -13.96
N TRP A 109 -5.46 -8.10 -13.84
CA TRP A 109 -5.96 -7.47 -12.62
C TRP A 109 -7.48 -7.40 -12.62
N THR A 110 -8.09 -7.52 -11.43
CA THR A 110 -9.51 -7.25 -11.21
C THR A 110 -9.64 -6.25 -10.08
N MET A 111 -10.40 -5.16 -10.27
CA MET A 111 -10.76 -4.24 -9.18
C MET A 111 -11.68 -4.98 -8.19
N THR A 112 -11.21 -5.16 -6.96
CA THR A 112 -11.90 -5.93 -5.93
C THR A 112 -12.49 -5.08 -4.81
N CYS A 113 -12.01 -3.86 -4.62
CA CYS A 113 -12.53 -2.96 -3.59
C CYS A 113 -12.40 -1.50 -4.02
N LYS A 114 -13.38 -0.68 -3.62
CA LYS A 114 -13.34 0.77 -3.66
C LYS A 114 -13.84 1.30 -2.32
N TYR A 115 -13.01 2.04 -1.61
CA TYR A 115 -13.27 2.48 -0.24
C TYR A 115 -13.14 3.99 -0.11
N ASN A 116 -14.24 4.65 0.26
CA ASN A 116 -14.29 6.10 0.39
C ASN A 116 -13.67 6.55 1.72
N VAL A 117 -12.70 7.46 1.66
CA VAL A 117 -11.96 8.02 2.81
C VAL A 117 -12.88 8.78 3.77
N GLU A 118 -14.02 9.32 3.33
CA GLU A 118 -15.02 9.94 4.19
C GLU A 118 -15.54 8.99 5.27
N LYS A 119 -15.57 7.68 5.01
CA LYS A 119 -15.89 6.67 6.03
C LYS A 119 -14.87 6.64 7.16
N ILE A 120 -13.60 6.87 6.85
CA ILE A 120 -12.52 6.98 7.85
C ILE A 120 -12.78 8.20 8.72
N TRP A 121 -13.08 9.34 8.11
CA TRP A 121 -13.35 10.58 8.83
C TRP A 121 -14.61 10.49 9.69
N ALA A 122 -15.66 9.82 9.20
CA ALA A 122 -16.90 9.62 9.94
C ALA A 122 -16.76 8.61 11.11
N ASN A 123 -15.68 7.83 11.16
CA ASN A 123 -15.50 6.80 12.17
C ASN A 123 -15.31 7.40 13.59
N VAL A 124 -16.00 6.80 14.57
CA VAL A 124 -16.00 7.23 15.97
C VAL A 124 -14.62 7.18 16.65
N SER A 125 -13.68 6.39 16.13
CA SER A 125 -12.29 6.33 16.62
C SER A 125 -11.42 7.45 16.04
N TYR A 126 -11.85 8.08 14.93
CA TYR A 126 -11.12 9.16 14.27
C TYR A 126 -11.44 10.54 14.88
N GLN A 127 -12.73 10.77 15.18
CA GLN A 127 -13.24 12.03 15.74
C GLN A 127 -12.58 12.49 17.06
N PRO A 128 -12.29 11.61 18.04
CA PRO A 128 -11.70 12.01 19.33
C PRO A 128 -10.28 12.54 19.21
N ALA A 129 -9.56 12.23 18.13
CA ALA A 129 -8.22 12.73 17.88
C ALA A 129 -8.20 14.23 17.48
N ARG A 130 -9.37 14.87 17.32
CA ARG A 130 -9.54 16.25 16.81
C ARG A 130 -8.84 16.49 15.47
N LEU A 131 -8.56 15.42 14.75
CA LEU A 131 -8.01 15.49 13.41
C LEU A 131 -9.08 16.07 12.50
N ARG A 132 -8.66 17.00 11.65
CA ARG A 132 -9.51 17.47 10.55
C ARG A 132 -9.71 16.30 9.57
N GLN A 133 -10.49 16.52 8.52
CA GLN A 133 -10.54 15.63 7.36
C GLN A 133 -9.18 15.67 6.63
N LEU A 134 -8.16 15.08 7.24
CA LEU A 134 -6.79 15.05 6.73
C LEU A 134 -6.71 13.97 5.66
N ALA A 135 -6.09 14.31 4.53
CA ALA A 135 -5.83 13.37 3.45
C ALA A 135 -4.86 12.28 3.93
N PRO A 136 -5.21 10.99 3.77
CA PRO A 136 -4.28 9.91 4.03
C PRO A 136 -3.21 9.82 2.94
N SER A 137 -2.06 9.28 3.30
CA SER A 137 -0.99 8.90 2.37
C SER A 137 -0.36 7.58 2.82
N LEU A 138 0.58 7.08 2.02
CA LEU A 138 1.32 5.84 2.27
C LEU A 138 0.38 4.63 2.52
N PRO A 139 -0.53 4.31 1.58
CA PRO A 139 -1.40 3.15 1.73
C PRO A 139 -0.58 1.86 1.66
N VAL A 140 -0.52 1.12 2.77
CA VAL A 140 0.20 -0.17 2.86
C VAL A 140 -0.77 -1.28 3.21
N LEU A 141 -0.88 -2.28 2.34
CA LEU A 141 -1.69 -3.47 2.59
C LEU A 141 -1.09 -4.30 3.74
N SER A 142 -1.96 -4.82 4.60
CA SER A 142 -1.55 -5.85 5.56
C SER A 142 -1.19 -7.14 4.82
N ILE A 143 -0.02 -7.71 5.09
CA ILE A 143 0.36 -9.00 4.52
C ILE A 143 -0.31 -10.19 5.25
N HIS A 144 -0.98 -9.95 6.38
CA HIS A 144 -1.54 -10.98 7.25
C HIS A 144 -3.06 -11.00 7.32
N GLU A 145 -3.71 -9.88 7.00
CA GLU A 145 -5.15 -9.72 7.13
C GLU A 145 -5.67 -9.14 5.81
N ASP A 146 -6.55 -9.86 5.12
CA ASP A 146 -7.17 -9.33 3.92
C ASP A 146 -8.16 -8.21 4.28
N GLY A 147 -8.36 -7.25 3.37
CA GLY A 147 -9.21 -6.08 3.60
C GLY A 147 -8.63 -5.02 4.54
N VAL A 148 -7.45 -5.24 5.14
CA VAL A 148 -6.80 -4.31 6.06
C VAL A 148 -5.72 -3.48 5.37
N VAL A 149 -5.80 -2.17 5.52
CA VAL A 149 -4.81 -1.20 5.05
C VAL A 149 -4.29 -0.32 6.20
N TYR A 150 -3.00 -0.01 6.15
CA TYR A 150 -2.37 0.99 6.99
C TYR A 150 -2.19 2.29 6.20
N LEU A 151 -2.50 3.42 6.82
CA LEU A 151 -2.39 4.75 6.22
C LEU A 151 -1.67 5.68 7.18
N VAL A 152 -1.09 6.72 6.63
CA VAL A 152 -0.48 7.81 7.40
C VAL A 152 -1.30 9.06 7.23
N VAL A 153 -1.56 9.77 8.32
CA VAL A 153 -2.08 11.14 8.26
C VAL A 153 -1.14 12.07 9.02
N ASN A 154 -0.81 13.20 8.39
CA ASN A 154 0.02 14.24 8.97
C ASN A 154 -0.88 15.43 9.36
N ASP A 155 -0.85 15.81 10.64
CA ASP A 155 -1.47 17.06 11.09
C ASP A 155 -0.48 18.20 10.87
N GLU A 156 -0.63 18.87 9.74
CA GLU A 156 0.21 19.98 9.32
C GLU A 156 -0.64 21.21 9.07
N THR A 157 -0.15 22.36 9.51
CA THR A 157 -0.80 23.64 9.26
C THR A 157 0.19 24.67 8.80
N ILE A 158 -0.23 25.52 7.87
CA ILE A 158 0.58 26.65 7.42
C ILE A 158 0.35 27.82 8.39
N VAL A 159 1.41 28.24 9.08
CA VAL A 159 1.43 29.44 9.94
C VAL A 159 2.53 30.34 9.42
N ASP A 160 2.21 31.59 9.09
CA ASP A 160 3.17 32.58 8.56
C ASP A 160 4.01 32.07 7.38
N ARG A 161 3.36 31.40 6.40
CA ARG A 161 3.99 30.75 5.23
C ARG A 161 4.98 29.64 5.56
N ARG A 162 4.97 29.12 6.80
CA ARG A 162 5.78 27.97 7.22
C ARG A 162 4.88 26.78 7.53
N LEU A 163 5.31 25.60 7.09
CA LEU A 163 4.65 24.34 7.43
C LEU A 163 4.98 23.98 8.88
N VAL A 164 3.96 23.93 9.73
CA VAL A 164 4.06 23.53 11.13
C VAL A 164 3.49 22.13 11.27
N HIS A 165 4.37 21.17 11.58
CA HIS A 165 4.01 19.79 11.86
C HIS A 165 3.59 19.63 13.32
N LYS A 166 2.32 19.29 13.55
CA LYS A 166 1.72 19.11 14.88
C LYS A 166 1.74 17.66 15.34
N GLY A 167 1.63 16.73 14.41
CA GLY A 167 1.68 15.30 14.71
C GLY A 167 1.54 14.44 13.46
N GLN A 168 1.81 13.15 13.65
CA GLN A 168 1.65 12.12 12.64
C GLN A 168 0.92 10.95 13.27
N TYR A 169 0.04 10.31 12.52
CA TYR A 169 -0.77 9.21 13.01
C TYR A 169 -0.79 8.08 11.99
N LEU A 170 -0.66 6.87 12.50
CA LEU A 170 -0.88 5.63 11.75
C LEU A 170 -2.34 5.23 11.93
N LEU A 171 -3.03 5.07 10.81
CA LEU A 171 -4.37 4.51 10.77
C LEU A 171 -4.26 3.04 10.37
N ARG A 172 -4.93 2.15 11.10
CA ARG A 172 -5.29 0.82 10.60
C ARG A 172 -6.76 0.85 10.24
N VAL A 173 -7.07 0.60 8.98
CA VAL A 173 -8.43 0.58 8.45
C VAL A 173 -8.76 -0.83 8.01
N ASP A 174 -9.80 -1.40 8.59
CA ASP A 174 -10.46 -2.60 8.09
C ASP A 174 -11.56 -2.14 7.12
N MET A 175 -11.32 -2.31 5.82
CA MET A 175 -12.20 -1.81 4.77
C MET A 175 -13.49 -2.64 4.63
N GLU A 176 -13.51 -3.86 5.16
CA GLU A 176 -14.70 -4.72 5.11
C GLU A 176 -15.67 -4.40 6.25
N ASN A 177 -15.14 -4.15 7.44
CA ASN A 177 -15.92 -3.91 8.66
C ASN A 177 -16.08 -2.42 8.99
N ASP A 178 -15.54 -1.51 8.17
CA ASP A 178 -15.53 -0.07 8.42
C ASP A 178 -14.89 0.31 9.78
N GLU A 179 -13.95 -0.50 10.27
CA GLU A 179 -13.23 -0.23 11.53
C GLU A 179 -11.97 0.61 11.30
N VAL A 180 -11.79 1.63 12.13
CA VAL A 180 -10.59 2.48 12.12
C VAL A 180 -9.94 2.46 13.50
N ARG A 181 -8.62 2.30 13.51
CA ARG A 181 -7.78 2.49 14.70
C ARG A 181 -6.74 3.55 14.42
N VAL A 182 -6.63 4.51 15.34
CA VAL A 182 -5.70 5.64 15.23
C VAL A 182 -4.60 5.47 16.26
N SER A 183 -3.35 5.51 15.82
CA SER A 183 -2.17 5.42 16.70
C SER A 183 -1.25 6.60 16.45
N PRO A 184 -0.97 7.47 17.45
CA PRO A 184 -0.02 8.56 17.28
C PRO A 184 1.39 8.00 17.06
N GLN A 185 2.14 8.61 16.13
CA GLN A 185 3.51 8.23 15.81
C GLN A 185 4.49 9.27 16.38
N PRO A 186 5.47 8.85 17.20
CA PRO A 186 6.43 9.76 17.82
C PRO A 186 7.50 10.24 16.82
N THR A 187 7.73 9.48 15.75
CA THR A 187 8.71 9.78 14.70
C THR A 187 8.04 10.50 13.54
N ARG A 188 8.75 11.44 12.90
CA ARG A 188 8.28 12.10 11.67
C ARG A 188 8.53 11.30 10.39
N ARG A 189 9.54 10.41 10.42
CA ARG A 189 9.88 9.54 9.29
C ARG A 189 9.25 8.19 9.52
N ILE A 190 8.32 7.85 8.64
CA ILE A 190 7.77 6.51 8.54
C ILE A 190 8.52 5.77 7.45
N CYS A 191 9.03 4.59 7.79
CA CYS A 191 9.46 3.63 6.80
C CYS A 191 8.25 2.74 6.48
N SER A 192 7.58 3.03 5.37
CA SER A 192 6.36 2.31 4.93
C SER A 192 6.58 0.79 4.84
N GLN A 193 7.81 0.37 4.53
CA GLN A 193 8.21 -1.04 4.51
C GLN A 193 8.13 -1.72 5.90
N LEU A 194 8.18 -0.96 7.00
CA LEU A 194 8.01 -1.49 8.36
C LEU A 194 6.54 -1.79 8.70
N PHE A 195 5.59 -1.16 8.03
CA PHE A 195 4.16 -1.46 8.23
C PHE A 195 3.80 -2.86 7.76
N ALA A 196 4.41 -3.30 6.67
CA ALA A 196 4.21 -4.63 6.13
C ALA A 196 4.89 -5.74 6.96
N SER A 197 5.85 -5.42 7.85
CA SER A 197 6.71 -6.42 8.50
C SER A 197 6.46 -6.64 10.00
N GLU A 198 6.05 -5.64 10.81
CA GLU A 198 6.17 -5.78 12.28
C GLU A 198 4.95 -5.45 13.15
N PHE A 199 3.86 -4.87 12.63
CA PHE A 199 2.76 -4.40 13.49
C PHE A 199 1.72 -5.48 13.87
N SER A 200 1.65 -6.57 13.12
CA SER A 200 0.85 -7.77 13.47
C SER A 200 1.42 -8.51 14.68
N ALA A 201 2.74 -8.61 14.79
CA ALA A 201 3.41 -9.33 15.89
C ALA A 201 3.14 -8.69 17.27
N HIS A 202 3.05 -7.36 17.34
CA HIS A 202 2.81 -6.63 18.59
C HIS A 202 1.39 -6.80 19.15
N ARG A 203 0.43 -7.30 18.36
CA ARG A 203 -0.93 -7.58 18.83
C ARG A 203 -1.10 -8.99 19.41
N HIS A 204 -0.23 -9.94 19.05
CA HIS A 204 -0.26 -11.28 19.67
C HIS A 204 0.26 -11.28 21.12
N THR A 205 1.18 -10.37 21.46
CA THR A 205 1.70 -10.23 22.83
C THR A 205 0.75 -9.47 23.76
N ALA A 206 -0.02 -8.51 23.26
CA ALA A 206 -0.99 -7.78 24.08
C ALA A 206 -2.22 -8.62 24.47
N PHE A 207 -2.64 -9.58 23.64
CA PHE A 207 -3.79 -10.45 23.93
C PHE A 207 -3.44 -11.65 24.83
N THR A 208 -2.17 -12.03 24.90
CA THR A 208 -1.69 -13.11 25.79
C THR A 208 -1.35 -12.60 27.19
N ALA A 209 -1.11 -11.30 27.36
CA ALA A 209 -0.86 -10.69 28.66
C ALA A 209 -2.13 -10.40 29.49
N SER A 210 -3.34 -10.48 28.90
CA SER A 210 -4.61 -10.17 29.57
C SER A 210 -5.36 -11.36 30.15
N HIS A 211 -4.88 -12.60 29.96
CA HIS A 211 -5.45 -13.80 30.57
C HIS A 211 -4.38 -14.62 31.30
N PRO A 212 -4.11 -14.36 32.59
CA PRO A 212 -3.47 -15.37 33.41
C PRO A 212 -4.44 -16.55 33.49
N VAL A 213 -4.03 -17.68 32.94
CA VAL A 213 -4.65 -18.97 33.24
C VAL A 213 -4.48 -19.18 34.74
N ILE A 214 -5.60 -19.17 35.47
CA ILE A 214 -5.70 -19.76 36.81
C ILE A 214 -6.18 -21.19 36.63
#